data_AF-A0A3D2HUZ4-F1
#
_entry.id   AF-A0A3D2HUZ4-F1
#
_cell.length_a   1.000
_cell.length_b   1.000
_cell.length_c   1.000
_cell.angle_alpha   90.00
_cell.angle_beta   90.00
_cell.angle_gamma   90.00
#
_symmetry.space_group_name_H-M   'P 1'
#
loop_
_entity.id
_entity.type
_entity.pdbx_description
1 polymer ?
#
loop_
_entity_poly.entity_id
_entity_poly.type
_entity_poly.pdbx_seq_one_letter_code
_entity_poly.pdbx_strand_id
1 'polypeptide(L)'
;MDMLTTATGKTIQCDYFNLRPEAGRLRVQVAGIDIASVSAIFGDSQETMQLSFGNVHAVGYTDLVSIMPAGDEIRILLRRP
;
A
#
# COMPACT_ATOMS: atom_id res chain seq x y z
N MET A 1 -6.74 -12.87 5.30
CA MET A 1 -5.79 -12.41 4.28
C MET A 1 -6.55 -12.07 3.04
N ASP A 2 -6.71 -10.78 2.79
CA ASP A 2 -7.34 -10.28 1.58
C ASP A 2 -6.24 -9.76 0.64
N MET A 3 -6.60 -9.54 -0.62
CA MET A 3 -5.65 -9.06 -1.62
C MET A 3 -5.79 -7.57 -1.81
N LEU A 4 -4.66 -6.87 -1.74
CA LEU A 4 -4.52 -5.51 -2.25
C LEU A 4 -4.24 -5.59 -3.75
N THR A 5 -4.96 -4.82 -4.55
CA THR A 5 -4.72 -4.68 -5.99
C THR A 5 -4.23 -3.27 -6.31
N THR A 6 -3.09 -3.17 -7.00
CA THR A 6 -2.53 -1.91 -7.50
C THR A 6 -3.22 -1.44 -8.77
N ALA A 7 -2.94 -0.21 -9.22
CA ALA A 7 -3.57 0.35 -10.41
C ALA A 7 -3.20 -0.40 -11.71
N THR A 8 -2.02 -1.03 -11.74
CA THR A 8 -1.57 -1.86 -12.88
C THR A 8 -2.04 -3.32 -12.78
N GLY A 9 -2.72 -3.68 -11.68
CA GLY A 9 -3.29 -5.01 -11.47
C GLY A 9 -2.39 -5.99 -10.69
N LYS A 10 -1.28 -5.54 -10.10
CA LYS A 10 -0.50 -6.40 -9.19
C LYS A 10 -1.31 -6.70 -7.93
N THR A 11 -1.25 -7.94 -7.46
CA THR A 11 -1.95 -8.36 -6.24
C THR A 11 -0.95 -8.74 -5.17
N ILE A 12 -1.20 -8.27 -3.94
CA ILE A 12 -0.31 -8.47 -2.78
C ILE A 12 -1.17 -8.88 -1.59
N GLN A 13 -0.71 -9.85 -0.80
CA GLN A 13 -1.38 -10.19 0.45
C GLN A 13 -1.33 -8.98 1.39
N CYS A 14 -2.49 -8.59 1.89
CA CYS A 14 -2.66 -7.42 2.73
C CYS A 14 -3.51 -7.79 3.95
N ASP A 15 -2.93 -7.54 5.14
CA ASP A 15 -3.55 -7.86 6.42
C ASP A 15 -4.12 -6.61 7.10
N TYR A 16 -3.72 -5.42 6.65
CA TYR A 16 -4.22 -4.17 7.19
C TYR A 16 -4.25 -3.08 6.13
N PHE A 17 -5.41 -2.43 6.00
CA PHE A 17 -5.62 -1.31 5.09
C PHE A 17 -6.44 -0.22 5.79
N ASN A 18 -5.78 0.86 6.21
CA ASN A 18 -6.41 1.94 6.96
C ASN A 18 -6.26 3.27 6.22
N LEU A 19 -7.33 3.63 5.52
CA LEU A 19 -7.48 4.88 4.80
C LEU A 19 -7.95 5.98 5.74
N ARG A 20 -7.21 7.10 5.80
CA ARG A 20 -7.53 8.30 6.61
C ARG A 20 -7.55 9.55 5.72
N PRO A 21 -8.62 9.77 4.95
CA PRO A 21 -8.72 10.88 4.00
C PRO A 21 -8.52 12.25 4.65
N GLU A 22 -9.07 12.44 5.84
CA GLU A 22 -8.96 13.67 6.64
C GLU A 22 -7.51 14.02 7.02
N ALA A 23 -6.64 13.01 7.12
CA ALA A 23 -5.24 13.17 7.43
C ALA A 23 -4.33 13.07 6.19
N GLY A 24 -4.92 12.85 5.01
CA GLY A 24 -4.18 12.60 3.77
C GLY A 24 -3.26 11.39 3.85
N ARG A 25 -3.60 10.37 4.65
CA ARG A 25 -2.73 9.20 4.91
C ARG A 25 -3.41 7.89 4.57
N LEU A 26 -2.62 6.95 4.08
CA LEU A 26 -2.98 5.55 3.93
C LEU A 26 -1.91 4.69 4.59
N ARG A 27 -2.32 3.83 5.53
CA ARG A 27 -1.44 2.83 6.14
C ARG A 27 -1.81 1.45 5.59
N VAL A 28 -0.79 0.72 5.13
CA VAL A 28 -0.93 -0.61 4.57
C VAL A 28 0.01 -1.55 5.31
N GLN A 29 -0.40 -2.80 5.55
CA GLN A 29 0.47 -3.87 6.02
C GLN A 29 0.33 -5.05 5.05
N VAL A 30 1.46 -5.48 4.49
CA VAL A 30 1.53 -6.57 3.52
C VAL A 30 2.42 -7.70 4.02
N ALA A 31 2.15 -8.91 3.55
CA ALA A 31 2.88 -10.12 3.89
C ALA A 31 3.27 -10.91 2.62
N GLY A 32 4.16 -11.89 2.77
CA GLY A 32 4.50 -12.81 1.68
C GLY A 32 5.27 -12.19 0.51
N ILE A 33 5.83 -10.99 0.70
CA ILE A 33 6.59 -10.23 -0.30
C ILE A 33 7.84 -9.63 0.37
N ASP A 34 8.96 -9.59 -0.34
CA ASP A 34 10.20 -9.04 0.20
C ASP A 34 10.22 -7.50 0.16
N ILE A 35 11.06 -6.90 1.01
CA ILE A 35 11.13 -5.43 1.17
C ILE A 35 11.56 -4.70 -0.10
N ALA A 36 12.38 -5.31 -0.95
CA ALA A 36 12.81 -4.68 -2.20
C ALA A 36 11.63 -4.62 -3.19
N SER A 37 10.86 -5.72 -3.30
CA SER A 37 9.63 -5.76 -4.09
C SER A 37 8.57 -4.78 -3.57
N VAL A 38 8.36 -4.69 -2.25
CA VAL A 38 7.48 -3.66 -1.66
C VAL A 38 7.96 -2.26 -2.01
N SER A 39 9.27 -1.99 -1.88
CA SER A 39 9.82 -0.67 -2.21
C SER A 39 9.64 -0.31 -3.68
N ALA A 40 9.82 -1.27 -4.58
CA ALA A 40 9.62 -1.08 -6.01
C ALA A 40 8.15 -0.80 -6.36
N ILE A 41 7.21 -1.52 -5.75
CA ILE A 41 5.78 -1.33 -6.02
C ILE A 41 5.25 -0.04 -5.39
N PHE A 42 5.47 0.15 -4.09
CA PHE A 42 4.91 1.28 -3.36
C PHE A 42 5.67 2.58 -3.58
N GLY A 43 6.89 2.52 -4.13
CA GLY A 43 7.63 3.70 -4.60
C GLY A 43 7.25 4.13 -6.02
N ASP A 44 6.49 3.33 -6.77
CA ASP A 44 6.00 3.69 -8.09
C ASP A 44 4.62 4.35 -7.99
N SER A 45 4.53 5.60 -8.46
CA SER A 45 3.28 6.35 -8.48
C SER A 45 2.25 5.77 -9.45
N GLN A 46 2.68 5.07 -10.51
CA GLN A 46 1.78 4.39 -11.43
C GLN A 46 1.11 3.18 -10.77
N GLU A 47 1.78 2.52 -9.83
CA GLU A 47 1.20 1.43 -9.04
C GLU A 47 0.23 1.94 -7.97
N THR A 48 0.64 3.01 -7.28
CA THR A 48 -0.05 3.54 -6.08
C THR A 48 -1.12 4.60 -6.38
N MET A 49 -1.26 5.04 -7.63
CA MET A 49 -2.31 5.99 -8.05
C MET A 49 -3.71 5.52 -7.63
N GLN A 50 -3.93 4.20 -7.64
CA GLN A 50 -5.12 3.56 -7.10
C GLN A 50 -4.74 2.26 -6.41
N LEU A 51 -5.17 2.12 -5.17
CA LEU A 51 -5.04 0.90 -4.38
C LEU A 51 -6.44 0.42 -3.97
N SER A 52 -6.73 -0.85 -4.24
CA SER A 52 -8.04 -1.45 -3.96
C SER A 52 -7.90 -2.60 -2.97
N PHE A 53 -8.70 -2.58 -1.90
CA PHE A 53 -8.72 -3.61 -0.88
C PHE A 53 -10.16 -3.88 -0.45
N GLY A 54 -10.69 -5.06 -0.80
CA GLY A 54 -12.12 -5.34 -0.71
C GLY A 54 -12.94 -4.30 -1.47
N ASN A 55 -13.89 -3.65 -0.79
CA ASN A 55 -14.72 -2.58 -1.35
C ASN A 55 -14.13 -1.17 -1.18
N VAL A 56 -12.92 -1.04 -0.63
CA VAL A 56 -12.26 0.24 -0.38
C VAL A 56 -11.30 0.56 -1.51
N HIS A 57 -11.41 1.77 -2.07
CA HIS A 57 -10.49 2.30 -3.08
C HIS A 57 -9.81 3.56 -2.55
N ALA A 58 -8.49 3.51 -2.43
CA ALA A 58 -7.67 4.66 -2.10
C ALA A 58 -7.04 5.21 -3.37
N VAL A 59 -7.46 6.42 -3.76
CA VAL A 59 -6.98 7.11 -4.97
C VAL A 59 -6.09 8.28 -4.61
N GLY A 60 -4.98 8.42 -5.35
CA GLY A 60 -4.03 9.53 -5.27
C GLY A 60 -3.02 9.45 -4.14
N TYR A 61 -2.88 8.31 -3.46
CA TYR A 61 -1.91 8.12 -2.37
C TYR A 61 -0.56 7.67 -2.92
N THR A 62 0.11 8.55 -3.66
CA THR A 62 1.32 8.23 -4.43
C THR A 62 2.63 8.62 -3.75
N ASP A 63 2.59 9.37 -2.65
CA ASP A 63 3.80 9.79 -1.94
C ASP A 63 4.20 8.76 -0.88
N LEU A 64 5.32 8.07 -1.10
CA LEU A 64 5.84 7.06 -0.19
C LEU A 64 6.59 7.71 0.97
N VAL A 65 6.04 7.61 2.17
CA VAL A 65 6.62 8.23 3.37
C VAL A 65 7.54 7.28 4.13
N SER A 66 7.15 6.01 4.26
CA SER A 66 7.95 5.03 5.00
C SER A 66 7.62 3.59 4.62
N ILE A 67 8.64 2.74 4.64
CA ILE A 67 8.56 1.29 4.60
C ILE A 67 9.29 0.75 5.82
N MET A 68 8.62 -0.07 6.62
CA MET A 68 9.17 -0.61 7.87
C MET A 68 8.86 -2.10 7.99
N PRO A 69 9.88 -2.96 8.12
CA PRO A 69 9.68 -4.35 8.53
C PRO A 69 8.98 -4.42 9.90
N ALA A 70 8.07 -5.36 10.06
CA ALA A 70 7.32 -5.61 11.29
C ALA A 70 7.07 -7.12 11.45
N GLY A 71 8.07 -7.84 11.96
CA GLY A 71 8.03 -9.31 11.98
C GLY A 71 8.17 -9.86 10.55
N ASP A 72 7.26 -10.75 10.15
CA ASP A 72 7.19 -11.33 8.80
C ASP A 72 6.38 -10.46 7.82
N GLU A 73 5.94 -9.29 8.26
CA GLU A 73 5.13 -8.34 7.48
C GLU A 73 5.90 -7.04 7.24
N ILE A 74 5.39 -6.23 6.32
CA ILE A 74 5.96 -4.93 6.00
C ILE A 74 4.85 -3.88 6.10
N ARG A 75 5.12 -2.82 6.87
CA ARG A 75 4.24 -1.66 7.02
C ARG A 75 4.64 -0.55 6.07
N ILE A 76 3.66 -0.01 5.36
CA ILE A 76 3.82 1.07 4.40
C ILE A 76 2.94 2.25 4.83
N LEU A 77 3.49 3.46 4.75
CA LEU A 77 2.74 4.71 4.87
C LEU A 77 2.83 5.47 3.55
N LEU A 78 1.66 5.74 2.97
CA LEU A 78 1.49 6.59 1.81
C LEU A 78 0.76 7.88 2.20
N ARG A 79 1.02 8.95 1.45
CA ARG A 79 0.30 10.23 1.53
C ARG A 79 -0.24 10.66 0.19
N ARG A 80 -1.25 11.53 0.23
CA ARG A 80 -1.60 12.34 -0.93
C ARG A 80 -0.62 13.52 -1.04
N PRO A 81 -0.25 13.93 -2.27
CA PRO A 81 0.44 15.19 -2.51
C PRO A 81 -0.31 16.40 -1.92
#